data_AF-A0A255TEL6-F1
#
_entry.id   AF-A0A255TEL6-F1
#
_cell.length_a   1.000
_cell.length_b   1.000
_cell.length_c   1.000
_cell.angle_alpha   90.00
_cell.angle_beta   90.00
_cell.angle_gamma   90.00
#
_symmetry.space_group_name_H-M   'P 1'
#
loop_
_entity.id
_entity.type
_entity.pdbx_description
1 polymer ?
#
loop_
_entity_poly.entity_id
_entity_poly.type
_entity_poly.pdbx_seq_one_letter_code
_entity_poly.pdbx_strand_id
1 'polypeptide(L)'
;MKTKIFLTMSSLLMSLGMTAQTQTVTVVELHPAPGQFVNTLPVASESVKLPTFDDGIEVTHEEMCQRATESLNNNELVHLGTYGGYVTVKFDHAVQNLRGSDLRITGNAFYAASDPVYGSETIGGSIEPGIVYVGVGDDVETCQWYELAGSEYYTSEIHDFSITYYKPTAETGEHHLSSSLYDDYIRWEATWTENGERRDSTGYHMKNSFHRQTYWPLWEEGETLTFSGGKLPNNAIDQSGNGTYWVQYRYSADSYGYVDAAGNDEDASTFDIDWAVDKDGNHVDLKEINFVKVVCGIFQYCGWLGETSTEVSGVQDLHLVEGYDDNPIIITPREKPSGIESVSTSTPSPANGLWYDLTGRRVSKPTTGLYIRNGKKVYIK
;
A
#
# COMPACT_ATOMS: atom_id res chain seq x y z
N MET A 1 -55.10 41.79 53.08
CA MET A 1 -54.64 41.45 51.72
C MET A 1 -53.18 41.06 51.80
N LYS A 2 -52.85 39.78 51.57
CA LYS A 2 -51.48 39.25 51.60
C LYS A 2 -51.05 38.95 50.17
N THR A 3 -50.05 39.66 49.67
CA THR A 3 -49.46 39.45 48.35
C THR A 3 -48.52 38.24 48.42
N LYS A 4 -48.80 37.19 47.64
CA LYS A 4 -47.88 36.06 47.44
C LYS A 4 -47.15 36.27 46.11
N ILE A 5 -45.83 36.36 46.19
CA ILE A 5 -44.91 36.33 45.06
C ILE A 5 -44.70 34.85 44.69
N PHE A 6 -44.95 34.50 43.43
CA PHE A 6 -44.53 33.20 42.88
C PHE A 6 -43.24 33.41 42.10
N LEU A 7 -42.17 32.77 42.57
CA LEU A 7 -40.88 32.69 41.89
C LEU A 7 -40.88 31.42 41.04
N THR A 8 -40.99 31.56 39.72
CA THR A 8 -40.84 30.44 38.77
C THR A 8 -39.36 30.21 38.49
N MET A 9 -38.84 29.08 38.96
CA MET A 9 -37.49 28.60 38.73
C MET A 9 -37.47 27.84 37.40
N SER A 10 -36.95 28.47 36.33
CA SER A 10 -36.68 27.78 35.07
C SER A 10 -35.34 27.04 35.19
N SER A 11 -35.39 25.72 35.08
CA SER A 11 -34.23 24.85 34.96
C SER A 11 -33.71 24.94 33.54
N LEU A 12 -32.54 25.55 33.36
CA LEU A 12 -31.81 25.57 32.09
C LEU A 12 -31.06 24.24 31.96
N LEU A 13 -31.60 23.32 31.18
CA LEU A 13 -30.86 22.13 30.70
C LEU A 13 -29.84 22.61 29.67
N MET A 14 -28.57 22.71 30.06
CA MET A 14 -27.47 22.82 29.11
C MET A 14 -27.26 21.44 28.47
N SER A 15 -27.75 21.28 27.25
CA SER A 15 -27.27 20.24 26.36
C SER A 15 -25.82 20.56 25.99
N LEU A 16 -24.87 19.88 26.61
CA LEU A 16 -23.51 19.79 26.08
C LEU A 16 -23.63 19.01 24.77
N GLY A 17 -23.62 19.72 23.65
CA GLY A 17 -23.39 19.08 22.35
C GLY A 17 -22.01 18.45 22.39
N MET A 18 -21.92 17.14 22.22
CA MET A 18 -20.65 16.48 21.94
C MET A 18 -20.19 17.03 20.59
N THR A 19 -19.20 17.92 20.60
CA THR A 19 -18.47 18.26 19.39
C THR A 19 -17.70 17.01 19.01
N ALA A 20 -17.94 16.48 17.81
CA ALA A 20 -17.11 15.42 17.24
C ALA A 20 -15.64 15.83 17.37
N GLN A 21 -14.82 14.95 17.92
CA GLN A 21 -13.38 15.19 17.99
C GLN A 21 -12.86 15.15 16.55
N THR A 22 -12.30 16.27 16.09
CA THR A 22 -11.70 16.37 14.77
C THR A 22 -10.25 15.93 14.86
N GLN A 23 -9.78 15.16 13.89
CA GLN A 23 -8.35 14.93 13.69
C GLN A 23 -7.77 15.97 12.73
N THR A 24 -6.48 16.22 12.89
CA THR A 24 -5.63 16.79 11.84
C THR A 24 -4.40 15.91 11.64
N VAL A 25 -3.95 15.83 10.39
CA VAL A 25 -2.76 15.07 10.02
C VAL A 25 -1.73 15.99 9.38
N THR A 26 -0.45 15.72 9.63
CA THR A 26 0.69 16.44 9.04
C THR A 26 1.61 15.45 8.35
N VAL A 27 1.95 15.70 7.10
CA VAL A 27 3.00 14.96 6.39
C VAL A 27 4.36 15.43 6.91
N VAL A 28 5.15 14.49 7.42
CA VAL A 28 6.49 14.75 7.98
C VAL A 28 7.62 14.25 7.09
N GLU A 29 7.33 13.31 6.18
CA GLU A 29 8.24 12.88 5.13
C GLU A 29 7.46 12.65 3.83
N LEU A 30 8.00 13.11 2.70
CA LEU A 30 7.53 12.76 1.37
C LEU A 30 8.73 12.50 0.44
N HIS A 31 8.98 11.22 0.17
CA HIS A 31 10.08 10.75 -0.67
C HIS A 31 9.52 9.77 -1.73
N PRO A 32 8.86 10.27 -2.78
CA PRO A 32 8.36 9.43 -3.85
C PRO A 32 9.53 8.85 -4.65
N ALA A 33 9.34 7.65 -5.20
CA ALA A 33 10.23 7.11 -6.20
C ALA A 33 9.90 7.77 -7.56
N PRO A 34 10.74 7.63 -8.60
CA PRO A 34 10.43 8.27 -9.87
C PRO A 34 9.08 7.82 -10.45
N GLY A 35 8.28 8.76 -10.94
CA GLY A 35 6.94 8.46 -11.46
C GLY A 35 6.33 9.59 -12.26
N GLN A 36 5.33 9.26 -13.07
CA GLN A 36 4.75 10.21 -14.02
C GLN A 36 4.00 11.34 -13.33
N PHE A 37 3.53 11.18 -12.08
CA PHE A 37 2.77 12.23 -11.37
C PHE A 37 3.47 12.84 -10.16
N VAL A 38 4.72 12.46 -9.85
CA VAL A 38 5.41 12.84 -8.60
C VAL A 38 5.57 14.35 -8.40
N ASN A 39 5.67 15.11 -9.49
CA ASN A 39 5.79 16.57 -9.47
C ASN A 39 4.45 17.30 -9.68
N THR A 40 3.36 16.55 -9.80
CA THR A 40 2.01 17.08 -10.10
C THR A 40 0.98 16.74 -9.02
N LEU A 41 1.23 15.71 -8.20
CA LEU A 41 0.34 15.23 -7.13
C LEU A 41 1.16 14.98 -5.83
N PRO A 42 1.36 15.99 -4.98
CA PRO A 42 0.91 17.38 -5.14
C PRO A 42 1.76 18.17 -6.14
N VAL A 43 1.27 19.34 -6.56
CA VAL A 43 1.97 20.18 -7.54
C VAL A 43 3.29 20.73 -6.95
N ALA A 44 4.40 20.44 -7.63
CA ALA A 44 5.73 20.92 -7.23
C ALA A 44 5.96 22.40 -7.59
N SER A 45 5.18 22.94 -8.53
CA SER A 45 5.24 24.35 -8.91
C SER A 45 3.86 24.87 -9.31
N GLU A 46 3.47 26.02 -8.76
CA GLU A 46 2.27 26.74 -9.20
C GLU A 46 2.48 27.47 -10.53
N SER A 47 3.73 27.82 -10.86
CA SER A 47 4.07 28.59 -12.06
C SER A 47 4.28 27.71 -13.29
N VAL A 48 4.71 26.46 -13.09
CA VAL A 48 4.99 25.48 -14.16
C VAL A 48 4.26 24.18 -13.85
N LYS A 49 3.19 23.91 -14.61
CA LYS A 49 2.32 22.74 -14.38
C LYS A 49 2.97 21.39 -14.65
N LEU A 50 3.90 21.33 -15.61
CA LEU A 50 4.57 20.10 -16.03
C LEU A 50 6.09 20.36 -16.03
N PRO A 51 6.69 20.51 -14.85
CA PRO A 51 8.07 20.97 -14.73
C PRO A 51 9.06 19.90 -15.22
N THR A 52 10.16 20.38 -15.78
CA THR A 52 11.32 19.62 -16.25
C THR A 52 12.59 20.14 -15.55
N PHE A 53 13.72 19.44 -15.70
CA PHE A 53 14.99 19.93 -15.13
C PHE A 53 15.42 21.31 -15.64
N ASP A 54 15.02 21.68 -16.85
CA ASP A 54 15.42 22.93 -17.50
C ASP A 54 14.62 24.14 -17.00
N ASP A 55 13.52 23.93 -16.26
CA ASP A 55 12.64 25.00 -15.80
C ASP A 55 13.19 25.74 -14.56
N GLY A 56 14.26 25.23 -13.94
CA GLY A 56 14.90 25.87 -12.78
C GLY A 56 13.97 25.99 -11.57
N ILE A 57 13.10 24.99 -11.37
CA ILE A 57 12.19 24.94 -10.23
C ILE A 57 12.97 24.54 -8.98
N GLU A 58 12.98 25.42 -8.00
CA GLU A 58 13.47 25.14 -6.65
C GLU A 58 12.26 24.97 -5.73
N VAL A 59 12.12 23.78 -5.15
CA VAL A 59 11.11 23.48 -4.13
C VAL A 59 11.76 22.57 -3.08
N THR A 60 11.53 22.87 -1.82
CA THR A 60 12.10 22.13 -0.69
C THR A 60 11.22 20.96 -0.28
N HIS A 61 11.81 19.98 0.41
CA HIS A 61 11.06 18.87 1.00
C HIS A 61 10.00 19.36 2.01
N GLU A 62 10.32 20.37 2.82
CA GLU A 62 9.38 20.98 3.78
C GLU A 62 8.15 21.58 3.07
N GLU A 63 8.36 22.32 1.97
CA GLU A 63 7.26 22.86 1.17
C GLU A 63 6.40 21.74 0.54
N MET A 64 7.02 20.65 0.08
CA MET A 64 6.28 19.51 -0.47
C MET A 64 5.52 18.73 0.59
N CYS A 65 6.07 18.55 1.79
CA CYS A 65 5.37 18.01 2.94
C CYS A 65 4.18 18.89 3.34
N GLN A 66 4.32 20.22 3.32
CA GLN A 66 3.21 21.13 3.57
C GLN A 66 2.10 20.97 2.51
N ARG A 67 2.45 20.94 1.22
CA ARG A 67 1.47 20.76 0.14
C ARG A 67 0.78 19.40 0.21
N ALA A 68 1.51 18.34 0.53
CA ALA A 68 0.94 17.02 0.74
C ALA A 68 0.00 16.99 1.96
N THR A 69 0.35 17.70 3.03
CA THR A 69 -0.53 17.91 4.19
C THR A 69 -1.84 18.57 3.77
N GLU A 70 -1.77 19.62 2.96
CA GLU A 70 -2.95 20.32 2.43
C GLU A 70 -3.78 19.39 1.53
N SER A 71 -3.15 18.64 0.63
CA SER A 71 -3.84 17.67 -0.23
C SER A 71 -4.58 16.60 0.57
N LEU A 72 -3.93 15.93 1.53
CA LEU A 72 -4.58 14.90 2.35
C LEU A 72 -5.75 15.46 3.18
N ASN A 73 -5.61 16.67 3.74
CA ASN A 73 -6.70 17.31 4.49
C ASN A 73 -7.88 17.74 3.59
N ASN A 74 -7.66 17.87 2.28
CA ASN A 74 -8.68 18.18 1.28
C ASN A 74 -9.19 16.95 0.50
N ASN A 75 -8.76 15.74 0.87
CA ASN A 75 -9.01 14.49 0.14
C ASN A 75 -8.49 14.49 -1.31
N GLU A 76 -7.38 15.19 -1.55
CA GLU A 76 -6.64 15.19 -2.82
C GLU A 76 -5.50 14.17 -2.78
N LEU A 77 -5.05 13.74 -3.96
CA LEU A 77 -4.08 12.66 -4.11
C LEU A 77 -2.64 13.13 -3.84
N VAL A 78 -1.91 12.30 -3.10
CA VAL A 78 -0.45 12.26 -3.03
C VAL A 78 0.00 11.01 -3.78
N HIS A 79 0.79 11.18 -4.83
CA HIS A 79 1.31 10.10 -5.65
C HIS A 79 2.72 9.71 -5.20
N LEU A 80 2.94 8.41 -5.01
CA LEU A 80 4.20 7.89 -4.45
C LEU A 80 5.22 7.48 -5.52
N GLY A 81 4.82 7.45 -6.80
CA GLY A 81 5.65 6.94 -7.88
C GLY A 81 5.78 5.42 -7.86
N THR A 82 6.83 4.91 -8.49
CA THR A 82 7.12 3.46 -8.55
C THR A 82 7.52 2.89 -7.17
N TYR A 83 7.95 1.63 -7.14
CA TYR A 83 8.33 0.92 -5.92
C TYR A 83 9.22 1.74 -4.99
N GLY A 84 8.86 1.73 -3.70
CA GLY A 84 9.66 2.23 -2.60
C GLY A 84 9.36 3.67 -2.23
N GLY A 85 8.75 4.44 -3.13
CA GLY A 85 8.32 5.80 -2.82
C GLY A 85 7.30 5.83 -1.69
N TYR A 86 7.38 6.83 -0.81
CA TYR A 86 6.59 6.83 0.41
C TYR A 86 6.19 8.22 0.90
N VAL A 87 5.14 8.23 1.73
CA VAL A 87 4.70 9.36 2.54
C VAL A 87 4.57 8.93 4.00
N THR A 88 5.04 9.76 4.92
CA THR A 88 4.88 9.58 6.37
C THR A 88 4.01 10.67 6.95
N VAL A 89 2.99 10.27 7.68
CA VAL A 89 1.99 11.14 8.31
C VAL A 89 2.09 11.01 9.83
N LYS A 90 2.03 12.15 10.52
CA LYS A 90 1.89 12.27 11.97
C LYS A 90 0.48 12.73 12.31
N PHE A 91 -0.14 12.06 13.28
CA PHE A 91 -1.41 12.51 13.85
C PHE A 91 -1.19 13.60 14.91
N ASP A 92 -2.16 14.48 15.10
CA ASP A 92 -2.18 15.45 16.20
C ASP A 92 -2.46 14.83 17.59
N HIS A 93 -2.70 13.52 17.64
CA HIS A 93 -2.85 12.68 18.82
C HIS A 93 -2.26 11.29 18.58
N ALA A 94 -2.12 10.48 19.64
CA ALA A 94 -1.78 9.06 19.47
C ALA A 94 -3.07 8.27 19.15
N VAL A 95 -3.07 7.55 18.03
CA VAL A 95 -4.18 6.66 17.66
C VAL A 95 -4.12 5.43 18.55
N GLN A 96 -5.18 5.18 19.30
CA GLN A 96 -5.24 4.04 20.23
C GLN A 96 -5.53 2.76 19.46
N ASN A 97 -4.88 1.66 19.86
CA ASN A 97 -5.25 0.32 19.41
C ASN A 97 -6.43 -0.17 20.23
N LEU A 98 -7.63 -0.21 19.63
CA LEU A 98 -8.85 -0.67 20.26
C LEU A 98 -9.41 -1.90 19.51
N ARG A 99 -10.68 -2.21 19.70
CA ARG A 99 -11.27 -3.42 19.12
C ARG A 99 -11.58 -3.18 17.64
N GLY A 100 -10.97 -3.97 16.76
CA GLY A 100 -11.20 -3.92 15.31
C GLY A 100 -10.31 -2.89 14.65
N SER A 101 -10.56 -2.56 13.38
CA SER A 101 -9.71 -1.60 12.67
C SER A 101 -9.69 -0.22 13.33
N ASP A 102 -8.50 0.34 13.48
CA ASP A 102 -8.28 1.66 14.10
C ASP A 102 -8.14 2.77 13.06
N LEU A 103 -7.72 2.42 11.84
CA LEU A 103 -7.40 3.36 10.79
C LEU A 103 -8.23 3.10 9.53
N ARG A 104 -8.50 4.16 8.78
CA ARG A 104 -8.85 4.10 7.37
C ARG A 104 -7.85 4.91 6.56
N ILE A 105 -7.28 4.29 5.54
CA ILE A 105 -6.35 4.95 4.62
C ILE A 105 -6.90 4.80 3.22
N THR A 106 -7.18 5.94 2.59
CA THR A 106 -7.87 6.01 1.30
C THR A 106 -6.90 6.29 0.16
N GLY A 107 -7.22 5.78 -1.03
CA GLY A 107 -6.47 5.99 -2.28
C GLY A 107 -7.41 6.37 -3.42
N ASN A 108 -7.10 5.93 -4.64
CA ASN A 108 -7.92 6.19 -5.84
C ASN A 108 -8.46 4.90 -6.48
N ALA A 109 -8.23 3.74 -5.88
CA ALA A 109 -8.59 2.44 -6.40
C ALA A 109 -10.06 2.34 -6.82
N PHE A 110 -10.27 1.71 -7.98
CA PHE A 110 -11.59 1.47 -8.51
C PHE A 110 -11.64 0.15 -9.27
N TYR A 111 -12.80 -0.51 -9.23
CA TYR A 111 -13.04 -1.70 -10.02
C TYR A 111 -13.57 -1.34 -11.42
N ALA A 112 -13.15 -2.10 -12.42
CA ALA A 112 -13.66 -1.96 -13.77
C ALA A 112 -15.14 -2.36 -13.81
N ALA A 113 -15.95 -1.58 -14.54
CA ALA A 113 -17.38 -1.89 -14.70
C ALA A 113 -17.64 -3.15 -15.55
N SER A 114 -16.64 -3.64 -16.29
CA SER A 114 -16.76 -4.79 -17.18
C SER A 114 -15.41 -5.46 -17.38
N ASP A 115 -15.03 -6.34 -16.45
CA ASP A 115 -13.81 -7.16 -16.58
C ASP A 115 -14.10 -8.45 -17.36
N PRO A 116 -13.34 -8.74 -18.43
CA PRO A 116 -13.52 -9.95 -19.23
C PRO A 116 -13.25 -11.26 -18.46
N VAL A 117 -12.49 -11.22 -17.36
CA VAL A 117 -12.14 -12.42 -16.58
C VAL A 117 -13.21 -12.77 -15.54
N TYR A 118 -13.75 -11.77 -14.83
CA TYR A 118 -14.60 -11.99 -13.65
C TYR A 118 -16.07 -11.55 -13.83
N GLY A 119 -16.43 -10.83 -14.90
CA GLY A 119 -17.83 -10.47 -15.16
C GLY A 119 -18.43 -9.58 -14.06
N SER A 120 -19.64 -9.86 -13.59
CA SER A 120 -20.32 -9.03 -12.57
C SER A 120 -19.65 -9.03 -11.18
N GLU A 121 -18.67 -9.90 -10.95
CA GLU A 121 -17.89 -10.01 -9.71
C GLU A 121 -16.46 -9.46 -9.92
N THR A 122 -16.35 -8.38 -10.70
CA THR A 122 -15.06 -7.77 -11.07
C THR A 122 -14.26 -7.33 -9.83
N ILE A 123 -13.06 -7.87 -9.69
CA ILE A 123 -12.02 -7.38 -8.75
C ILE A 123 -10.79 -6.80 -9.48
N GLY A 124 -10.87 -6.70 -10.81
CA GLY A 124 -9.92 -5.99 -11.66
C GLY A 124 -10.32 -4.53 -11.86
N GLY A 125 -9.37 -3.65 -12.18
CA GLY A 125 -9.58 -2.22 -12.35
C GLY A 125 -8.26 -1.45 -12.27
N SER A 126 -8.25 -0.39 -11.47
CA SER A 126 -7.04 0.30 -11.02
C SER A 126 -6.83 -0.04 -9.55
N ILE A 127 -5.77 -0.81 -9.28
CA ILE A 127 -5.46 -1.39 -7.97
C ILE A 127 -3.94 -1.31 -7.82
N GLU A 128 -3.46 -0.41 -6.98
CA GLU A 128 -2.04 -0.02 -6.91
C GLU A 128 -1.52 -0.13 -5.47
N PRO A 129 -1.44 -1.36 -4.94
CA PRO A 129 -1.40 -1.60 -3.51
C PRO A 129 -0.15 -1.03 -2.82
N GLY A 130 -0.37 -0.26 -1.75
CA GLY A 130 0.65 0.29 -0.87
C GLY A 130 0.78 -0.47 0.46
N ILE A 131 2.01 -0.71 0.91
CA ILE A 131 2.31 -1.31 2.22
C ILE A 131 2.22 -0.22 3.30
N VAL A 132 1.69 -0.58 4.47
CA VAL A 132 1.55 0.33 5.61
C VAL A 132 2.50 -0.06 6.74
N TYR A 133 3.25 0.92 7.21
CA TYR A 133 4.01 0.85 8.45
C TYR A 133 3.41 1.81 9.48
N VAL A 134 3.43 1.42 10.75
CA VAL A 134 3.03 2.26 11.87
C VAL A 134 4.24 2.53 12.77
N GLY A 135 4.35 3.77 13.24
CA GLY A 135 5.47 4.25 14.04
C GLY A 135 5.05 4.59 15.47
N VAL A 136 5.81 4.11 16.45
CA VAL A 136 5.64 4.42 17.88
C VAL A 136 6.80 5.27 18.39
N GLY A 137 6.49 6.46 18.91
CA GLY A 137 7.48 7.42 19.41
C GLY A 137 7.10 8.87 19.09
N ASP A 138 7.87 9.81 19.61
CA ASP A 138 7.56 11.25 19.48
C ASP A 138 8.12 11.88 18.18
N ASP A 139 9.16 11.27 17.61
CA ASP A 139 9.98 11.79 16.51
C ASP A 139 10.11 10.74 15.40
N VAL A 140 9.84 11.14 14.15
CA VAL A 140 9.86 10.27 12.97
C VAL A 140 11.23 9.63 12.73
N GLU A 141 12.32 10.34 13.07
CA GLU A 141 13.69 9.86 12.87
C GLU A 141 14.07 8.73 13.83
N THR A 142 13.39 8.65 14.98
CA THR A 142 13.76 7.74 16.08
C THR A 142 12.65 6.79 16.50
N CYS A 143 11.44 6.96 15.96
CA CYS A 143 10.31 6.09 16.26
C CYS A 143 10.60 4.66 15.80
N GLN A 144 9.95 3.71 16.46
CA GLN A 144 10.05 2.30 16.10
C GLN A 144 8.96 1.97 15.07
N TRP A 145 9.37 1.45 13.93
CA TRP A 145 8.50 1.07 12.82
C TRP A 145 8.09 -0.40 12.88
N TYR A 146 6.82 -0.65 12.60
CA TYR A 146 6.24 -1.99 12.45
C TYR A 146 5.43 -2.02 11.16
N GLU A 147 5.54 -3.09 10.39
CA GLU A 147 4.65 -3.27 9.25
C GLU A 147 3.30 -3.78 9.72
N LEU A 148 2.21 -3.32 9.10
CA LEU A 148 0.91 -3.96 9.27
C LEU A 148 0.82 -5.12 8.27
N ALA A 149 0.91 -6.36 8.76
CA ALA A 149 0.97 -7.56 7.94
C ALA A 149 -0.33 -7.75 7.14
N GLY A 150 -0.30 -7.29 5.89
CA GLY A 150 -1.37 -7.50 4.93
C GLY A 150 -1.48 -8.96 4.51
N SER A 151 -2.53 -9.23 3.74
CA SER A 151 -2.86 -10.57 3.26
C SER A 151 -1.72 -11.28 2.50
N GLU A 152 -0.84 -10.57 1.81
CA GLU A 152 0.28 -11.17 1.07
C GLU A 152 1.56 -11.34 1.89
N TYR A 153 1.65 -10.72 3.08
CA TYR A 153 2.86 -10.65 3.92
C TYR A 153 3.51 -12.02 4.14
N TYR A 154 2.76 -13.00 4.64
CA TYR A 154 3.29 -14.34 4.92
C TYR A 154 3.30 -15.31 3.74
N THR A 155 3.01 -14.84 2.53
CA THR A 155 2.77 -15.73 1.38
C THR A 155 3.64 -15.39 0.18
N SER A 156 3.51 -14.19 -0.38
CA SER A 156 4.06 -13.82 -1.68
C SER A 156 4.89 -12.54 -1.63
N GLU A 157 4.83 -11.80 -0.53
CA GLU A 157 5.67 -10.63 -0.31
C GLU A 157 7.15 -10.99 -0.17
N ILE A 158 8.01 -10.17 -0.77
CA ILE A 158 9.47 -10.25 -0.66
C ILE A 158 9.92 -9.18 0.33
N HIS A 159 10.38 -9.57 1.52
CA HIS A 159 10.69 -8.62 2.59
C HIS A 159 12.06 -7.94 2.50
N ASP A 160 12.96 -8.40 1.60
CA ASP A 160 14.33 -7.88 1.46
C ASP A 160 14.61 -7.26 0.09
N PHE A 161 13.57 -6.75 -0.59
CA PHE A 161 13.72 -6.11 -1.89
C PHE A 161 14.33 -4.72 -1.74
N SER A 162 15.36 -4.45 -2.54
CA SER A 162 16.08 -3.18 -2.57
C SER A 162 16.23 -2.71 -4.01
N ILE A 163 16.00 -1.43 -4.29
CA ILE A 163 16.17 -0.83 -5.63
C ILE A 163 16.85 0.53 -5.53
N THR A 164 17.71 0.81 -6.50
CA THR A 164 18.32 2.12 -6.71
C THR A 164 17.90 2.67 -8.06
N TYR A 165 17.30 3.85 -8.07
CA TYR A 165 17.00 4.64 -9.27
C TYR A 165 18.08 5.67 -9.52
N TYR A 166 18.28 6.02 -10.79
CA TYR A 166 19.28 7.00 -11.21
C TYR A 166 18.63 8.17 -11.92
N LYS A 167 19.06 9.38 -11.55
CA LYS A 167 18.54 10.62 -12.10
C LYS A 167 18.79 10.69 -13.61
N PRO A 168 17.74 10.94 -14.43
CA PRO A 168 17.92 11.08 -15.87
C PRO A 168 18.63 12.39 -16.19
N THR A 169 19.43 12.39 -17.25
CA THR A 169 20.20 13.56 -17.70
C THR A 169 19.52 14.34 -18.83
N ALA A 170 18.42 13.82 -19.36
CA ALA A 170 17.64 14.43 -20.44
C ALA A 170 16.19 13.97 -20.38
N GLU A 171 15.27 14.84 -20.81
CA GLU A 171 13.83 14.57 -20.82
C GLU A 171 13.33 13.84 -22.06
N THR A 172 14.19 13.69 -23.07
CA THR A 172 13.91 13.01 -24.34
C THR A 172 15.16 12.28 -24.79
N GLY A 173 14.99 11.16 -25.48
CA GLY A 173 16.11 10.38 -26.00
C GLY A 173 15.69 9.45 -27.12
N GLU A 174 16.54 8.46 -27.39
CA GLU A 174 16.21 7.41 -28.36
C GLU A 174 14.97 6.65 -27.88
N HIS A 175 14.03 6.44 -28.80
CA HIS A 175 12.83 5.67 -28.54
C HIS A 175 12.38 4.93 -29.80
N HIS A 176 11.95 3.69 -29.60
CA HIS A 176 11.37 2.81 -30.63
C HIS A 176 9.95 2.37 -30.25
N LEU A 177 9.56 2.57 -28.98
CA LEU A 177 8.22 2.30 -28.48
C LEU A 177 7.26 3.42 -28.90
N SER A 178 6.05 3.06 -29.33
CA SER A 178 5.08 4.01 -29.91
C SER A 178 4.61 5.12 -28.97
N SER A 179 4.68 4.88 -27.66
CA SER A 179 4.19 5.78 -26.61
C SER A 179 5.31 6.34 -25.73
N SER A 180 6.55 6.33 -26.23
CA SER A 180 7.74 6.74 -25.48
C SER A 180 8.37 8.00 -26.06
N LEU A 181 8.90 8.87 -25.20
CA LEU A 181 9.81 9.97 -25.57
C LEU A 181 11.27 9.61 -25.33
N TYR A 182 11.51 8.57 -24.54
CA TYR A 182 12.83 8.08 -24.17
C TYR A 182 12.67 6.68 -23.55
N ASP A 183 13.07 5.63 -24.27
CA ASP A 183 12.87 4.25 -23.80
C ASP A 183 13.66 3.94 -22.52
N ASP A 184 14.87 4.51 -22.43
CA ASP A 184 15.82 4.29 -21.33
C ASP A 184 15.91 5.50 -20.38
N TYR A 185 14.76 5.99 -19.91
CA TYR A 185 14.69 7.24 -19.13
C TYR A 185 15.16 7.09 -17.67
N ILE A 186 14.42 6.36 -16.84
CA ILE A 186 14.81 6.11 -15.44
C ILE A 186 15.54 4.78 -15.36
N ARG A 187 16.86 4.80 -15.26
CA ARG A 187 17.64 3.59 -15.01
C ARG A 187 17.44 3.11 -13.57
N TRP A 188 17.39 1.81 -13.38
CA TRP A 188 17.31 1.18 -12.07
C TRP A 188 18.11 -0.11 -11.96
N GLU A 189 18.45 -0.48 -10.73
CA GLU A 189 19.00 -1.77 -10.35
C GLU A 189 18.38 -2.26 -9.04
N ALA A 190 18.03 -3.54 -8.97
CA ALA A 190 17.32 -4.12 -7.86
C ALA A 190 17.98 -5.42 -7.39
N THR A 191 17.84 -5.72 -6.10
CA THR A 191 18.29 -6.98 -5.49
C THR A 191 17.29 -7.49 -4.47
N TRP A 192 17.15 -8.80 -4.34
CA TRP A 192 16.26 -9.44 -3.37
C TRP A 192 16.64 -10.91 -3.15
N THR A 193 16.04 -11.58 -2.18
CA THR A 193 16.20 -13.03 -1.98
C THR A 193 14.95 -13.78 -2.43
N GLU A 194 15.13 -14.80 -3.27
CA GLU A 194 14.05 -15.66 -3.73
C GLU A 194 14.49 -17.12 -3.58
N ASN A 195 13.67 -17.94 -2.91
CA ASN A 195 13.98 -19.36 -2.65
C ASN A 195 15.36 -19.58 -1.98
N GLY A 196 15.79 -18.64 -1.14
CA GLY A 196 17.09 -18.67 -0.44
C GLY A 196 18.29 -18.27 -1.30
N GLU A 197 18.08 -17.83 -2.53
CA GLU A 197 19.12 -17.35 -3.43
C GLU A 197 19.00 -15.84 -3.61
N ARG A 198 20.14 -15.13 -3.57
CA ARG A 198 20.20 -13.72 -3.95
C ARG A 198 19.94 -13.60 -5.45
N ARG A 199 19.03 -12.70 -5.80
CA ARG A 199 18.68 -12.27 -7.15
C ARG A 199 19.08 -10.81 -7.34
N ASP A 200 19.31 -10.46 -8.59
CA ASP A 200 19.51 -9.09 -9.04
C ASP A 200 18.86 -8.88 -10.41
N SER A 201 18.52 -7.63 -10.71
CA SER A 201 18.03 -7.20 -12.01
C SER A 201 18.41 -5.74 -12.24
N THR A 202 18.58 -5.36 -13.50
CA THR A 202 18.75 -3.97 -13.92
C THR A 202 17.83 -3.68 -15.09
N GLY A 203 17.49 -2.41 -15.29
CA GLY A 203 16.64 -2.03 -16.41
C GLY A 203 16.36 -0.53 -16.43
N TYR A 204 15.32 -0.18 -17.18
CA TYR A 204 14.85 1.18 -17.33
C TYR A 204 13.32 1.24 -17.23
N HIS A 205 12.81 2.37 -16.76
CA HIS A 205 11.45 2.81 -17.07
C HIS A 205 11.52 3.83 -18.20
N MET A 206 10.63 3.68 -19.17
CA MET A 206 10.54 4.65 -20.26
C MET A 206 9.88 5.95 -19.80
N LYS A 207 10.10 7.02 -20.55
CA LYS A 207 9.30 8.24 -20.43
C LYS A 207 8.11 8.18 -21.36
N ASN A 208 6.91 8.20 -20.79
CA ASN A 208 5.67 8.16 -21.55
C ASN A 208 5.43 9.48 -22.31
N SER A 209 5.06 9.38 -23.59
CA SER A 209 4.69 10.50 -24.45
C SER A 209 3.47 11.31 -23.99
N PHE A 210 2.62 10.73 -23.13
CA PHE A 210 1.49 11.44 -22.51
C PHE A 210 1.89 12.31 -21.31
N HIS A 211 3.10 12.13 -20.75
CA HIS A 211 3.56 12.80 -19.52
C HIS A 211 4.94 13.44 -19.73
N ARG A 212 4.96 14.76 -19.93
CA ARG A 212 6.14 15.52 -20.36
C ARG A 212 7.02 16.02 -19.21
N GLN A 213 6.44 16.19 -18.03
CA GLN A 213 7.13 16.53 -16.79
C GLN A 213 8.26 15.55 -16.49
N THR A 214 9.24 15.98 -15.70
CA THR A 214 10.26 15.08 -15.17
C THR A 214 9.64 14.06 -14.23
N TYR A 215 10.11 12.82 -14.29
CA TYR A 215 9.67 11.78 -13.34
C TYR A 215 10.55 11.75 -12.10
N TRP A 216 11.67 12.47 -12.10
CA TRP A 216 12.50 12.60 -10.91
C TRP A 216 11.88 13.62 -9.94
N PRO A 217 11.73 13.31 -8.65
CA PRO A 217 11.18 14.28 -7.69
C PRO A 217 12.08 15.52 -7.60
N LEU A 218 11.51 16.71 -7.75
CA LEU A 218 12.28 17.95 -7.89
C LEU A 218 13.00 18.40 -6.62
N TRP A 219 12.53 17.97 -5.45
CA TRP A 219 13.10 18.32 -4.14
C TRP A 219 14.18 17.34 -3.66
N GLU A 220 14.49 16.30 -4.44
CA GLU A 220 15.53 15.33 -4.12
C GLU A 220 16.89 15.79 -4.67
N GLU A 221 17.84 16.02 -3.76
CA GLU A 221 19.17 16.60 -4.10
C GLU A 221 20.14 15.57 -4.72
N GLY A 222 19.88 14.27 -4.54
CA GLY A 222 20.75 13.19 -4.99
C GLY A 222 20.64 12.87 -6.49
N GLU A 223 21.70 12.25 -7.02
CA GLU A 223 21.69 11.63 -8.37
C GLU A 223 21.14 10.20 -8.35
N THR A 224 20.88 9.66 -7.15
CA THR A 224 20.32 8.34 -6.92
C THR A 224 19.31 8.36 -5.79
N LEU A 225 18.28 7.53 -5.90
CA LEU A 225 17.32 7.24 -4.83
C LEU A 225 17.33 5.74 -4.55
N THR A 226 17.55 5.34 -3.30
CA THR A 226 17.58 3.93 -2.91
C THR A 226 16.48 3.65 -1.90
N PHE A 227 15.66 2.64 -2.19
CA PHE A 227 14.57 2.19 -1.32
C PHE A 227 14.74 0.72 -0.99
N SER A 228 14.27 0.29 0.17
CA SER A 228 14.32 -1.11 0.61
C SER A 228 13.16 -1.45 1.52
N GLY A 229 12.65 -2.67 1.44
CA GLY A 229 11.51 -3.12 2.24
C GLY A 229 10.74 -4.26 1.59
N GLY A 230 9.46 -4.38 1.98
CA GLY A 230 8.52 -5.33 1.41
C GLY A 230 8.19 -4.99 -0.05
N LYS A 231 8.22 -6.00 -0.93
CA LYS A 231 7.71 -5.96 -2.29
C LYS A 231 6.55 -6.93 -2.47
N LEU A 232 5.40 -6.39 -2.85
CA LEU A 232 4.20 -7.14 -3.21
C LEU A 232 4.32 -7.79 -4.60
N PRO A 233 3.58 -8.90 -4.84
CA PRO A 233 3.54 -9.52 -6.16
C PRO A 233 2.93 -8.59 -7.21
N ASN A 234 3.35 -8.72 -8.46
CA ASN A 234 2.80 -7.92 -9.54
C ASN A 234 1.34 -8.34 -9.81
N ASN A 235 0.45 -7.37 -10.01
CA ASN A 235 -0.99 -7.60 -10.05
C ASN A 235 -1.66 -7.17 -11.36
N ALA A 236 -0.94 -6.48 -12.25
CA ALA A 236 -1.46 -6.14 -13.56
C ALA A 236 -1.26 -7.25 -14.59
N ILE A 237 -2.28 -7.47 -15.41
CA ILE A 237 -2.28 -8.40 -16.54
C ILE A 237 -2.52 -7.63 -17.83
N ASP A 238 -1.67 -7.87 -18.83
CA ASP A 238 -1.93 -7.44 -20.20
C ASP A 238 -2.95 -8.38 -20.85
N GLN A 239 -4.20 -7.93 -20.88
CA GLN A 239 -5.33 -8.65 -21.45
C GLN A 239 -5.30 -8.66 -22.99
N SER A 240 -4.50 -7.80 -23.62
CA SER A 240 -4.32 -7.78 -25.07
C SER A 240 -3.25 -8.74 -25.58
N GLY A 241 -2.30 -9.12 -24.70
CA GLY A 241 -1.11 -9.90 -25.04
C GLY A 241 -0.08 -9.16 -25.91
N ASN A 242 -0.27 -7.86 -26.16
CA ASN A 242 0.63 -7.00 -26.94
C ASN A 242 0.88 -5.62 -26.30
N GLY A 243 0.55 -5.46 -25.02
CA GLY A 243 0.83 -4.30 -24.20
C GLY A 243 -0.15 -3.13 -24.37
N THR A 244 -1.30 -3.33 -25.01
CA THR A 244 -2.26 -2.26 -25.30
C THR A 244 -3.43 -2.17 -24.32
N TYR A 245 -3.69 -3.21 -23.52
CA TYR A 245 -4.76 -3.20 -22.53
C TYR A 245 -4.34 -3.90 -21.25
N TRP A 246 -4.12 -3.12 -20.19
CA TRP A 246 -3.74 -3.60 -18.86
C TRP A 246 -4.91 -3.48 -17.90
N VAL A 247 -5.05 -4.47 -17.03
CA VAL A 247 -6.00 -4.46 -15.91
C VAL A 247 -5.21 -4.84 -14.65
N GLN A 248 -5.28 -4.01 -13.61
CA GLN A 248 -4.70 -4.29 -12.31
C GLN A 248 -5.72 -5.00 -11.44
N TYR A 249 -5.30 -6.04 -10.72
CA TYR A 249 -6.20 -6.90 -9.97
C TYR A 249 -5.96 -6.79 -8.47
N ARG A 250 -7.05 -6.76 -7.70
CA ARG A 250 -6.97 -7.06 -6.28
C ARG A 250 -6.55 -8.51 -6.09
N TYR A 251 -5.67 -8.80 -5.13
CA TYR A 251 -5.07 -10.14 -4.96
C TYR A 251 -6.11 -11.24 -4.72
N SER A 252 -7.14 -10.93 -3.95
CA SER A 252 -8.27 -11.83 -3.65
C SER A 252 -9.43 -11.03 -3.08
N ALA A 253 -10.64 -11.58 -3.11
CA ALA A 253 -11.82 -10.90 -2.58
C ALA A 253 -11.72 -10.61 -1.06
N ASP A 254 -10.94 -11.41 -0.33
CA ASP A 254 -10.66 -11.27 1.10
C ASP A 254 -9.29 -10.65 1.39
N SER A 255 -8.60 -10.08 0.39
CA SER A 255 -7.32 -9.39 0.63
C SER A 255 -7.52 -8.14 1.47
N TYR A 256 -6.59 -7.83 2.35
CA TYR A 256 -6.63 -6.66 3.24
C TYR A 256 -5.20 -6.18 3.54
N GLY A 257 -5.11 -5.02 4.19
CA GLY A 257 -3.84 -4.47 4.69
C GLY A 257 -3.00 -3.74 3.65
N TYR A 258 -3.61 -3.28 2.55
CA TYR A 258 -2.93 -2.52 1.51
C TYR A 258 -3.73 -1.27 1.15
N VAL A 259 -3.06 -0.11 1.10
CA VAL A 259 -3.66 1.15 0.62
C VAL A 259 -3.90 1.01 -0.87
N ASP A 260 -4.92 1.71 -1.38
CA ASP A 260 -5.16 1.78 -2.84
C ASP A 260 -5.38 0.40 -3.49
N ALA A 261 -5.97 -0.52 -2.72
CA ALA A 261 -6.23 -1.90 -3.12
C ALA A 261 -7.72 -2.27 -3.13
N ALA A 262 -8.59 -1.35 -2.72
CA ALA A 262 -10.04 -1.48 -2.67
C ALA A 262 -10.71 -0.09 -2.65
N GLY A 263 -12.02 -0.02 -2.90
CA GLY A 263 -12.76 1.23 -2.81
C GLY A 263 -12.70 1.83 -1.41
N ASN A 264 -12.64 3.16 -1.32
CA ASN A 264 -12.39 3.89 -0.07
C ASN A 264 -13.42 3.64 1.04
N ASP A 265 -14.66 3.28 0.70
CA ASP A 265 -15.73 3.00 1.66
C ASP A 265 -15.80 1.52 2.09
N GLU A 266 -15.00 0.64 1.51
CA GLU A 266 -14.99 -0.79 1.84
C GLU A 266 -14.26 -1.09 3.16
N ASP A 267 -14.58 -2.22 3.78
CA ASP A 267 -13.83 -2.71 4.95
C ASP A 267 -12.35 -2.94 4.60
N ALA A 268 -12.03 -3.31 3.36
CA ALA A 268 -10.66 -3.54 2.91
C ALA A 268 -9.79 -2.26 2.84
N SER A 269 -10.37 -1.06 2.99
CA SER A 269 -9.63 0.21 3.13
C SER A 269 -9.27 0.53 4.60
N THR A 270 -9.66 -0.33 5.55
CA THR A 270 -9.34 -0.15 6.96
C THR A 270 -8.14 -0.97 7.38
N PHE A 271 -7.49 -0.52 8.45
CA PHE A 271 -6.27 -1.11 8.99
C PHE A 271 -6.41 -1.24 10.50
N ASP A 272 -5.95 -2.37 11.01
CA ASP A 272 -5.96 -2.70 12.43
C ASP A 272 -4.50 -2.74 12.92
N ILE A 273 -4.23 -2.05 14.02
CA ILE A 273 -2.92 -1.96 14.63
C ILE A 273 -2.49 -3.34 15.18
N ASP A 274 -3.43 -4.25 15.48
CA ASP A 274 -3.12 -5.65 15.81
C ASP A 274 -2.52 -6.44 14.64
N TRP A 275 -2.39 -5.86 13.43
CA TRP A 275 -1.63 -6.48 12.34
C TRP A 275 -0.13 -6.19 12.42
N ALA A 276 0.31 -5.42 13.42
CA ALA A 276 1.71 -5.02 13.56
C ALA A 276 2.65 -6.22 13.74
N VAL A 277 3.71 -6.26 12.93
CA VAL A 277 4.78 -7.25 13.02
C VAL A 277 6.16 -6.62 13.12
N ASP A 278 7.05 -7.29 13.85
CA ASP A 278 8.46 -6.94 13.91
C ASP A 278 9.19 -7.31 12.60
N LYS A 279 10.48 -6.94 12.52
CA LYS A 279 11.37 -7.26 11.40
C LYS A 279 11.54 -8.75 11.09
N ASP A 280 11.16 -9.63 12.02
CA ASP A 280 11.22 -11.09 11.89
C ASP A 280 9.82 -11.69 11.60
N GLY A 281 8.83 -10.83 11.33
CA GLY A 281 7.45 -11.16 11.03
C GLY A 281 6.70 -11.75 12.22
N ASN A 282 7.08 -11.41 13.46
CA ASN A 282 6.35 -11.80 14.66
C ASN A 282 5.39 -10.70 15.09
N HIS A 283 4.18 -11.10 15.49
CA HIS A 283 3.17 -10.21 16.02
C HIS A 283 3.68 -9.36 17.19
N VAL A 284 3.28 -8.08 17.22
CA VAL A 284 3.61 -7.13 18.29
C VAL A 284 2.34 -6.46 18.80
N ASP A 285 2.06 -6.61 20.09
CA ASP A 285 0.96 -5.91 20.75
C ASP A 285 1.32 -4.43 20.98
N LEU A 286 0.86 -3.56 20.09
CA LEU A 286 0.99 -2.10 20.24
C LEU A 286 -0.24 -1.55 20.97
N LYS A 287 -0.04 -0.54 21.83
CA LYS A 287 -1.15 0.14 22.52
C LYS A 287 -1.68 1.34 21.76
N GLU A 288 -0.79 2.02 21.06
CA GLU A 288 -1.06 3.23 20.31
C GLU A 288 0.07 3.45 19.30
N ILE A 289 -0.20 4.28 18.30
CA ILE A 289 0.77 4.72 17.29
C ILE A 289 0.74 6.24 17.15
N ASN A 290 1.81 6.81 16.60
CA ASN A 290 1.94 8.25 16.37
C ASN A 290 2.08 8.59 14.88
N PHE A 291 2.62 7.65 14.10
CA PHE A 291 2.92 7.82 12.69
C PHE A 291 2.34 6.69 11.86
N VAL A 292 1.97 7.02 10.62
CA VAL A 292 1.64 6.08 9.56
C VAL A 292 2.53 6.39 8.36
N LYS A 293 3.22 5.39 7.83
CA LYS A 293 4.00 5.47 6.61
C LYS A 293 3.38 4.56 5.56
N VAL A 294 3.04 5.12 4.41
CA VAL A 294 2.53 4.36 3.26
C VAL A 294 3.63 4.31 2.21
N VAL A 295 3.95 3.11 1.74
CA VAL A 295 5.01 2.84 0.76
C VAL A 295 4.38 2.20 -0.46
N CYS A 296 4.73 2.67 -1.66
CA CYS A 296 4.40 1.97 -2.90
C CYS A 296 5.10 0.60 -2.90
N GLY A 297 4.33 -0.46 -2.65
CA GLY A 297 4.85 -1.81 -2.40
C GLY A 297 5.08 -2.62 -3.67
N ILE A 298 4.71 -2.10 -4.84
CA ILE A 298 4.70 -2.84 -6.10
C ILE A 298 5.75 -2.30 -7.08
N PHE A 299 6.39 -3.21 -7.82
CA PHE A 299 7.37 -2.88 -8.85
C PHE A 299 6.90 -3.45 -10.19
N GLN A 300 6.08 -2.68 -10.91
CA GLN A 300 5.47 -3.07 -12.17
C GLN A 300 5.35 -1.87 -13.09
N TYR A 301 5.60 -2.08 -14.39
CA TYR A 301 5.46 -1.06 -15.42
C TYR A 301 4.58 -1.58 -16.56
N CYS A 302 3.46 -0.91 -16.81
CA CYS A 302 2.37 -1.33 -17.68
C CYS A 302 2.43 -0.65 -19.07
N GLY A 303 3.62 -0.56 -19.64
CA GLY A 303 3.84 0.06 -20.95
C GLY A 303 3.30 1.49 -21.02
N TRP A 304 2.42 1.79 -21.98
CA TRP A 304 1.88 3.13 -22.19
C TRP A 304 1.02 3.65 -21.03
N LEU A 305 0.64 2.82 -20.06
CA LEU A 305 -0.06 3.27 -18.85
C LEU A 305 0.91 3.88 -17.83
N GLY A 306 2.18 3.50 -17.86
CA GLY A 306 3.19 3.91 -16.88
C GLY A 306 3.44 2.86 -15.80
N GLU A 307 4.08 3.28 -14.72
CA GLU A 307 4.25 2.51 -13.50
C GLU A 307 2.90 2.19 -12.84
N THR A 308 2.84 1.07 -12.13
CA THR A 308 1.81 0.89 -11.10
C THR A 308 2.27 1.64 -9.85
N SER A 309 1.48 2.59 -9.38
CA SER A 309 1.87 3.53 -8.32
C SER A 309 0.79 3.70 -7.28
N THR A 310 1.12 3.58 -6.01
CA THR A 310 0.16 3.86 -4.94
C THR A 310 -0.16 5.35 -4.85
N GLU A 311 -1.45 5.68 -4.78
CA GLU A 311 -1.94 6.98 -4.36
C GLU A 311 -2.54 6.96 -2.95
N VAL A 312 -2.29 8.04 -2.21
CA VAL A 312 -2.88 8.27 -0.88
C VAL A 312 -3.72 9.54 -0.93
N SER A 313 -4.97 9.46 -0.50
CA SER A 313 -5.90 10.59 -0.48
C SER A 313 -6.32 11.00 0.92
N GLY A 314 -6.03 10.19 1.94
CA GLY A 314 -6.46 10.48 3.31
C GLY A 314 -6.05 9.40 4.30
N VAL A 315 -5.95 9.79 5.56
CA VAL A 315 -5.66 8.92 6.71
C VAL A 315 -6.58 9.33 7.84
N GLN A 316 -7.32 8.39 8.43
CA GLN A 316 -8.32 8.64 9.45
C GLN A 316 -8.22 7.69 10.63
N ASP A 317 -8.24 8.22 11.85
CA ASP A 317 -8.56 7.48 13.08
C ASP A 317 -10.08 7.20 13.11
N LEU A 318 -10.43 5.92 13.03
CA LEU A 318 -11.82 5.45 13.00
C LEU A 318 -12.51 5.63 14.35
N HIS A 319 -11.79 5.67 15.46
CA HIS A 319 -12.37 5.85 16.80
C HIS A 319 -12.89 7.27 17.06
N LEU A 320 -12.54 8.22 16.19
CA LEU A 320 -13.13 9.55 16.19
C LEU A 320 -14.44 9.63 15.40
N VAL A 321 -14.81 8.58 14.66
CA VAL A 321 -16.06 8.52 13.89
C VAL A 321 -17.22 8.17 14.82
N GLU A 322 -18.24 9.03 14.87
CA GLU A 322 -19.39 8.86 15.74
C GLU A 322 -20.09 7.51 15.50
N GLY A 323 -20.20 6.71 16.56
CA GLY A 323 -20.86 5.40 16.55
C GLY A 323 -20.04 4.24 15.98
N TYR A 324 -18.79 4.48 15.55
CA TYR A 324 -17.92 3.42 15.02
C TYR A 324 -17.66 2.31 16.06
N ASP A 325 -17.29 2.70 17.28
CA ASP A 325 -16.92 1.77 18.35
C ASP A 325 -18.06 0.84 18.83
N ASP A 326 -19.32 1.17 18.52
CA ASP A 326 -20.47 0.31 18.84
C ASP A 326 -20.50 -0.95 17.96
N ASN A 327 -19.97 -0.86 16.73
CA ASN A 327 -19.88 -1.96 15.78
C ASN A 327 -18.65 -1.79 14.87
N PRO A 328 -17.43 -1.98 15.42
CA PRO A 328 -16.20 -1.78 14.67
C PRO A 328 -16.04 -2.81 13.55
N ILE A 329 -15.29 -2.43 12.52
CA ILE A 329 -14.93 -3.33 11.42
C ILE A 329 -13.91 -4.35 11.94
N ILE A 330 -14.13 -5.64 11.67
CA ILE A 330 -13.25 -6.71 12.11
C ILE A 330 -12.87 -7.55 10.90
N ILE A 331 -11.58 -7.54 10.58
CA ILE A 331 -10.99 -8.41 9.57
C ILE A 331 -10.12 -9.44 10.30
N THR A 332 -10.30 -10.72 9.96
CA THR A 332 -9.47 -11.78 10.53
C THR A 332 -8.17 -11.88 9.74
N PRO A 333 -7.00 -11.60 10.34
CA PRO A 333 -5.74 -11.62 9.60
C PRO A 333 -5.33 -13.05 9.21
N ARG A 334 -4.59 -13.18 8.11
CA ARG A 334 -3.96 -14.44 7.70
C ARG A 334 -2.88 -14.81 8.71
N GLU A 335 -2.96 -16.03 9.24
CA GLU A 335 -1.99 -16.51 10.21
C GLU A 335 -0.63 -16.77 9.58
N LYS A 336 0.45 -16.48 10.32
CA LYS A 336 1.80 -16.92 9.99
C LYS A 336 1.79 -18.45 9.79
N PRO A 337 2.18 -18.97 8.62
CA PRO A 337 2.17 -20.40 8.36
C PRO A 337 2.98 -21.16 9.42
N SER A 338 2.29 -21.90 10.29
CA SER A 338 2.96 -22.83 11.20
C SER A 338 3.33 -24.09 10.40
N GLY A 339 4.60 -24.49 10.43
CA GLY A 339 5.18 -25.48 9.51
C GLY A 339 4.62 -26.92 9.57
N ILE A 340 3.46 -27.19 10.17
CA ILE A 340 2.82 -28.51 10.25
C ILE A 340 1.28 -28.37 10.15
N GLU A 341 0.71 -28.51 8.95
CA GLU A 341 -0.72 -28.80 8.82
C GLU A 341 -0.96 -30.30 9.09
N SER A 342 -1.57 -30.63 10.22
CA SER A 342 -2.12 -31.96 10.45
C SER A 342 -3.52 -32.06 9.81
N VAL A 343 -3.60 -32.56 8.57
CA VAL A 343 -4.92 -32.82 7.96
C VAL A 343 -5.53 -34.04 8.64
N SER A 344 -6.52 -33.80 9.50
CA SER A 344 -7.40 -34.87 9.99
C SER A 344 -8.20 -35.42 8.80
N THR A 345 -8.14 -36.73 8.62
CA THR A 345 -8.80 -37.42 7.51
C THR A 345 -10.31 -37.38 7.69
N SER A 346 -11.00 -36.44 7.03
CA SER A 346 -12.36 -36.68 6.58
C SER A 346 -12.66 -35.93 5.29
N THR A 347 -12.80 -36.72 4.22
CA THR A 347 -13.31 -36.38 2.89
C THR A 347 -12.31 -35.78 1.88
N PRO A 348 -11.82 -36.58 0.90
CA PRO A 348 -11.06 -36.05 -0.23
C PRO A 348 -12.00 -35.45 -1.27
N SER A 349 -11.86 -34.16 -1.56
CA SER A 349 -12.33 -33.56 -2.81
C SER A 349 -11.34 -33.92 -3.95
N PRO A 350 -11.80 -34.21 -5.18
CA PRO A 350 -10.97 -34.78 -6.22
C PRO A 350 -10.31 -33.70 -7.07
N ALA A 351 -9.05 -33.41 -6.77
CA ALA A 351 -8.11 -32.82 -7.72
C ALA A 351 -6.74 -33.53 -7.58
N ASN A 352 -6.45 -34.41 -8.55
CA ASN A 352 -5.20 -35.13 -8.83
C ASN A 352 -4.45 -35.76 -7.63
N GLY A 353 -4.91 -36.94 -7.20
CA GLY A 353 -4.35 -37.75 -6.11
C GLY A 353 -3.00 -38.45 -6.38
N LEU A 354 -2.02 -37.74 -6.94
CA LEU A 354 -0.65 -38.25 -7.10
C LEU A 354 0.17 -38.03 -5.81
N TRP A 355 0.96 -39.04 -5.44
CA TRP A 355 1.88 -38.98 -4.30
C TRP A 355 3.32 -38.95 -4.79
N TYR A 356 4.16 -38.20 -4.09
CA TYR A 356 5.60 -38.14 -4.33
C TYR A 356 6.34 -38.38 -3.01
N ASP A 357 7.50 -39.03 -3.04
CA ASP A 357 8.39 -39.04 -1.86
C ASP A 357 9.09 -37.68 -1.70
N LEU A 358 9.83 -37.51 -0.60
CA LEU A 358 10.54 -36.27 -0.29
C LEU A 358 11.65 -35.91 -1.30
N THR A 359 11.98 -36.83 -2.21
CA THR A 359 12.94 -36.61 -3.30
C THR A 359 12.25 -36.26 -4.62
N GLY A 360 10.92 -36.10 -4.61
CA GLY A 360 10.13 -35.75 -5.79
C GLY A 360 9.85 -36.95 -6.71
N ARG A 361 10.11 -38.18 -6.27
CA ARG A 361 9.78 -39.38 -7.06
C ARG A 361 8.33 -39.76 -6.83
N ARG A 362 7.61 -40.03 -7.92
CA ARG A 362 6.21 -40.50 -7.88
C ARG A 362 6.09 -41.86 -7.16
N VAL A 363 5.14 -41.93 -6.23
CA VAL A 363 4.79 -43.11 -5.44
C VAL A 363 3.36 -43.52 -5.78
N SER A 364 3.17 -44.76 -6.25
CA SER A 364 1.86 -45.27 -6.67
C SER A 364 1.05 -45.89 -5.54
N LYS A 365 1.72 -46.36 -4.47
CA LYS A 365 1.12 -46.95 -3.26
C LYS A 365 1.91 -46.47 -2.04
N PRO A 366 1.59 -45.28 -1.49
CA PRO A 366 2.30 -44.78 -0.33
C PRO A 366 1.95 -45.63 0.90
N THR A 367 2.94 -45.94 1.73
CA THR A 367 2.81 -46.67 3.00
C THR A 367 2.89 -45.68 4.16
N THR A 368 3.03 -46.14 5.41
CA THR A 368 3.36 -45.24 6.53
C THR A 368 4.63 -44.44 6.22
N GLY A 369 4.57 -43.11 6.32
CA GLY A 369 5.69 -42.23 5.97
C GLY A 369 5.28 -40.83 5.52
N LEU A 370 6.27 -39.98 5.24
CA LEU A 370 6.10 -38.60 4.79
C LEU A 370 6.18 -38.52 3.26
N TYR A 371 5.22 -37.84 2.65
CA TYR A 371 5.07 -37.69 1.20
C TYR A 371 4.74 -36.24 0.82
N ILE A 372 4.79 -35.93 -0.46
CA ILE A 372 4.31 -34.68 -1.04
C ILE A 372 3.06 -34.99 -1.87
N ARG A 373 1.98 -34.23 -1.67
CA ARG A 373 0.74 -34.30 -2.43
C ARG A 373 0.21 -32.89 -2.64
N ASN A 374 -0.08 -32.52 -3.89
CA ASN A 374 -0.53 -31.17 -4.27
C ASN A 374 0.37 -30.05 -3.69
N GLY A 375 1.70 -30.24 -3.77
CA GLY A 375 2.68 -29.28 -3.25
C GLY A 375 2.84 -29.26 -1.73
N LYS A 376 2.01 -29.98 -0.96
CA LYS A 376 2.06 -30.01 0.50
C LYS A 376 2.70 -31.30 1.03
N LYS A 377 3.43 -31.21 2.15
CA LYS A 377 3.93 -32.39 2.87
C LYS A 377 2.77 -33.06 3.63
N VAL A 378 2.61 -34.37 3.48
CA VAL A 378 1.53 -35.17 4.05
C VAL A 378 2.13 -36.41 4.71
N TYR A 379 1.79 -36.65 5.98
CA TYR A 379 2.18 -37.87 6.70
C TYR A 379 1.06 -38.90 6.66
N ILE A 380 1.37 -40.10 6.16
CA ILE A 380 0.46 -41.26 6.21
C ILE A 380 0.82 -42.07 7.45
N LYS A 381 -0.17 -42.32 8.30
CA LYS A 381 -0.04 -43.17 9.50
C LYS A 381 -0.03 -44.64 9.13
#